data_AF-A0A970BXA4-F1
#
_entry.id   AF-A0A970BXA4-F1
#
_cell.length_a   1.000
_cell.length_b   1.000
_cell.length_c   1.000
_cell.angle_alpha   90.00
_cell.angle_beta   90.00
_cell.angle_gamma   90.00
#
_symmetry.space_group_name_H-M   'P 1'
#
loop_
_entity.id
_entity.type
_entity.pdbx_description
1 polymer ?
#
loop_
_entity_poly.entity_id
_entity_poly.type
_entity_poly.pdbx_seq_one_letter_code
_entity_poly.pdbx_strand_id
1 'polypeptide(L)'
;MTGQDAPPFVPGLTLSKRFYFDVVRPLLAERFPGLAYSAVLLGAGSEVFGYDTPMSTDHDWGPRVLLFLPEDDVPLEEEVGAFLRGAVPDTYAGFAVPPPGLPDSDRDVPVRAYLGPLRRYVREALGHDPDDPLDAADWLTIPSQSLREMTAGEVFHDGLGTLEPLRRRLAYFPRDVWLYLLASGWQRLGQEEHLMPRAGQVGDELGSSLIGARLVQGMMHLCFLMERRYAPYSKWLGTAFGELACAGALRPLL
;
A
#
# COMPACT_ATOMS: atom_id res chain seq x y z
N MET A 1 14.11 17.77 -21.20
CA MET A 1 14.48 19.04 -20.56
C MET A 1 14.84 18.76 -19.11
N THR A 2 16.13 18.61 -18.81
CA THR A 2 16.63 18.43 -17.44
C THR A 2 16.79 19.82 -16.82
N GLY A 3 15.72 20.33 -16.23
CA GLY A 3 15.63 21.69 -15.72
C GLY A 3 16.02 21.80 -14.25
N GLN A 4 16.84 22.80 -13.94
CA GLN A 4 17.29 23.25 -12.62
C GLN A 4 16.17 23.81 -11.71
N ASP A 5 14.89 23.57 -12.02
CA ASP A 5 13.72 24.17 -11.35
C ASP A 5 12.72 23.13 -10.83
N ALA A 6 13.15 21.88 -10.58
CA ALA A 6 12.27 20.91 -9.93
C ALA A 6 11.98 21.35 -8.48
N PRO A 7 10.70 21.35 -8.03
CA PRO A 7 10.37 21.69 -6.65
C PRO A 7 11.08 20.73 -5.67
N PRO A 8 11.41 21.19 -4.45
CA PRO A 8 12.06 20.32 -3.47
C PRO A 8 11.16 19.13 -3.13
N PHE A 9 11.76 17.96 -3.01
CA PHE A 9 11.04 16.73 -2.65
C PHE A 9 10.32 16.88 -1.30
N VAL A 10 9.06 16.45 -1.26
CA VAL A 10 8.21 16.40 -0.07
C VAL A 10 7.64 15.00 0.04
N PRO A 11 7.81 14.25 1.14
CA PRO A 11 7.25 12.90 1.26
C PRO A 11 5.78 12.85 0.83
N GLY A 12 5.42 11.90 -0.02
CA GLY A 12 4.13 11.86 -0.73
C GLY A 12 2.94 11.77 0.20
N LEU A 13 3.09 11.11 1.35
CA LEU A 13 2.09 11.11 2.43
C LEU A 13 1.85 12.52 2.98
N THR A 14 2.94 13.27 3.23
CA THR A 14 2.86 14.67 3.70
C THR A 14 2.22 15.55 2.62
N LEU A 15 2.65 15.40 1.37
CA LEU A 15 2.13 16.17 0.24
C LEU A 15 0.63 15.93 0.04
N SER A 16 0.21 14.67 0.03
CA SER A 16 -1.19 14.24 -0.12
C SER A 16 -2.07 14.73 1.03
N LYS A 17 -1.57 14.68 2.27
CA LYS A 17 -2.27 15.20 3.44
C LYS A 17 -2.53 16.69 3.32
N ARG A 18 -1.50 17.48 2.95
CA ARG A 18 -1.65 18.93 2.76
C ARG A 18 -2.59 19.23 1.60
N PHE A 19 -2.46 18.53 0.48
CA PHE A 19 -3.36 18.67 -0.66
C PHE A 19 -4.83 18.43 -0.29
N TYR A 20 -5.11 17.40 0.52
CA TYR A 20 -6.46 17.15 1.02
C TYR A 20 -6.99 18.34 1.86
N PHE A 21 -6.21 18.83 2.83
CA PHE A 21 -6.67 19.90 3.71
C PHE A 21 -6.73 21.28 3.06
N ASP A 22 -5.83 21.57 2.13
CA ASP A 22 -5.71 22.88 1.49
C ASP A 22 -6.65 23.05 0.29
N VAL A 23 -6.95 21.95 -0.42
CA VAL A 23 -7.68 21.98 -1.69
C VAL A 23 -8.96 21.16 -1.63
N VAL A 24 -8.85 19.85 -1.44
CA VAL A 24 -10.00 18.94 -1.64
C VAL A 24 -11.09 19.16 -0.60
N ARG A 25 -10.73 19.27 0.68
CA ARG A 25 -11.69 19.45 1.77
C ARG A 25 -12.46 20.77 1.66
N PRO A 26 -11.82 21.94 1.43
CA PRO A 26 -12.54 23.19 1.20
C PRO A 26 -13.52 23.12 0.02
N LEU A 27 -13.09 22.55 -1.11
CA LEU A 27 -13.93 22.41 -2.31
C LEU A 27 -15.18 21.56 -2.02
N LEU A 28 -15.01 20.43 -1.35
CA LEU A 28 -16.14 19.58 -0.95
C LEU A 28 -17.07 20.29 0.04
N ALA A 29 -16.53 21.01 1.03
CA ALA A 29 -17.33 21.74 2.01
C ALA A 29 -18.15 22.89 1.39
N GLU A 30 -17.61 23.56 0.36
CA GLU A 30 -18.29 24.64 -0.35
C GLU A 30 -19.43 24.12 -1.23
N ARG A 31 -19.16 23.10 -2.07
CA ARG A 31 -20.14 22.60 -3.05
C ARG A 31 -21.10 21.56 -2.49
N PHE A 32 -20.68 20.81 -1.47
CA PHE A 32 -21.40 19.69 -0.88
C PHE A 32 -21.35 19.71 0.67
N PRO A 33 -21.85 20.77 1.34
CA PRO A 33 -21.70 20.96 2.79
C PRO A 33 -22.32 19.86 3.68
N GLY A 34 -23.23 19.05 3.13
CA GLY A 34 -23.87 17.92 3.83
C GLY A 34 -23.36 16.55 3.41
N LEU A 35 -22.36 16.47 2.52
CA LEU A 35 -21.86 15.19 2.02
C LEU A 35 -21.08 14.47 3.13
N ALA A 36 -21.54 13.27 3.49
CA ALA A 36 -20.75 12.34 4.27
C ALA A 36 -19.77 11.63 3.34
N TYR A 37 -18.48 11.63 3.69
CA TYR A 37 -17.44 10.96 2.91
C TYR A 37 -16.28 10.57 3.83
N SER A 38 -15.40 9.70 3.35
CA SER A 38 -14.12 9.43 4.00
C SER A 38 -12.98 9.71 3.03
N ALA A 39 -11.86 10.24 3.53
CA ALA A 39 -10.70 10.64 2.75
C ALA A 39 -9.43 10.04 3.33
N VAL A 40 -8.63 9.37 2.49
CA VAL A 40 -7.48 8.59 2.95
C VAL A 40 -6.44 8.45 1.85
N LEU A 41 -5.18 8.32 2.26
CA LEU A 41 -4.14 7.75 1.42
C LEU A 41 -3.91 6.29 1.81
N LEU A 42 -4.23 5.36 0.93
CA LEU A 42 -4.02 3.92 1.10
C LEU A 42 -3.79 3.24 -0.27
N GLY A 43 -3.52 1.94 -0.27
CA GLY A 43 -3.30 1.18 -1.49
C GLY A 43 -1.82 1.11 -1.89
N ALA A 44 -1.57 0.87 -3.17
CA ALA A 44 -0.23 0.81 -3.72
C ALA A 44 0.48 2.18 -3.70
N GLY A 45 1.81 2.15 -3.62
CA GLY A 45 2.68 3.31 -3.70
C GLY A 45 3.71 3.35 -2.56
N SER A 46 4.92 3.81 -2.87
CA SER A 46 5.99 3.87 -1.88
C SER A 46 5.72 4.89 -0.77
N GLU A 47 5.00 5.97 -1.07
CA GLU A 47 4.64 7.00 -0.11
C GLU A 47 3.62 6.52 0.93
N VAL A 48 2.81 5.51 0.59
CA VAL A 48 1.87 4.87 1.54
C VAL A 48 2.64 4.21 2.68
N PHE A 49 3.87 3.75 2.40
CA PHE A 49 4.77 3.13 3.37
C PHE A 49 5.87 4.07 3.88
N GLY A 50 5.98 5.30 3.36
CA GLY A 50 7.07 6.24 3.67
C GLY A 50 8.42 5.85 3.06
N TYR A 51 8.42 5.06 1.98
CA TYR A 51 9.62 4.62 1.24
C TYR A 51 9.89 5.41 -0.03
N ASP A 52 9.08 6.44 -0.29
CA ASP A 52 9.25 7.28 -1.44
C ASP A 52 10.51 8.13 -1.35
N THR A 53 11.11 8.35 -2.52
CA THR A 53 12.34 9.10 -2.70
C THR A 53 12.16 10.08 -3.86
N PRO A 54 13.07 11.04 -4.06
CA PRO A 54 13.04 11.91 -5.24
C PRO A 54 13.00 11.15 -6.58
N MET A 55 13.55 9.94 -6.65
CA MET A 55 13.49 9.11 -7.86
C MET A 55 12.08 8.56 -8.11
N SER A 56 11.28 8.35 -7.06
CA SER A 56 9.96 7.69 -7.17
C SER A 56 8.86 8.64 -7.63
N THR A 57 9.18 9.91 -7.90
CA THR A 57 8.19 10.93 -8.29
C THR A 57 7.72 10.80 -9.74
N ASP A 58 8.25 9.86 -10.50
CA ASP A 58 7.95 9.62 -11.91
C ASP A 58 6.79 8.63 -12.12
N HIS A 59 6.38 7.89 -11.09
CA HIS A 59 5.32 6.89 -11.17
C HIS A 59 4.57 6.72 -9.85
N ASP A 60 3.23 6.83 -9.89
CA ASP A 60 2.34 6.58 -8.75
C ASP A 60 2.74 7.37 -7.49
N TRP A 61 3.17 8.61 -7.66
CA TRP A 61 3.57 9.50 -6.56
C TRP A 61 3.16 10.93 -6.85
N GLY A 62 2.55 11.61 -5.88
CA GLY A 62 2.20 13.02 -5.97
C GLY A 62 1.00 13.39 -5.08
N PRO A 63 0.41 14.58 -5.26
CA PRO A 63 -0.77 15.01 -4.52
C PRO A 63 -1.97 14.12 -4.87
N ARG A 64 -2.38 13.24 -3.98
CA ARG A 64 -3.57 12.39 -4.18
C ARG A 64 -4.32 12.06 -2.90
N VAL A 65 -5.59 11.69 -3.04
CA VAL A 65 -6.43 11.23 -1.94
C VAL A 65 -7.54 10.35 -2.50
N LEU A 66 -7.79 9.19 -1.87
CA LEU A 66 -8.97 8.38 -2.15
C LEU A 66 -10.17 8.95 -1.39
N LEU A 67 -11.31 9.06 -2.06
CA LEU A 67 -12.53 9.63 -1.51
C LEU A 67 -13.64 8.57 -1.56
N PHE A 68 -13.95 8.00 -0.41
CA PHE A 68 -15.05 7.06 -0.28
C PHE A 68 -16.36 7.81 -0.07
N LEU A 69 -17.35 7.48 -0.88
CA LEU A 69 -18.71 8.01 -0.83
C LEU A 69 -19.66 6.96 -0.23
N PRO A 70 -20.86 7.35 0.23
CA PRO A 70 -21.88 6.41 0.66
C PRO A 70 -22.22 5.37 -0.43
N GLU A 71 -22.69 4.20 -0.02
CA GLU A 71 -23.06 3.14 -0.97
C GLU A 71 -24.22 3.55 -1.88
N ASP A 72 -24.25 2.95 -3.08
CA ASP A 72 -25.35 2.99 -4.05
C ASP A 72 -25.75 4.36 -4.65
N ASP A 73 -24.83 5.33 -4.71
CA ASP A 73 -25.08 6.65 -5.32
C ASP A 73 -24.12 6.97 -6.48
N VAL A 74 -24.29 6.26 -7.60
CA VAL A 74 -23.56 6.52 -8.86
C VAL A 74 -23.74 7.96 -9.35
N PRO A 75 -24.95 8.57 -9.32
CA PRO A 75 -25.10 9.98 -9.69
C PRO A 75 -24.24 10.93 -8.84
N LEU A 76 -24.12 10.67 -7.55
CA LEU A 76 -23.24 11.45 -6.67
C LEU A 76 -21.76 11.23 -6.99
N GLU A 77 -21.34 9.99 -7.28
CA GLU A 77 -19.97 9.70 -7.76
C GLU A 77 -19.64 10.56 -9.00
N GLU A 78 -20.56 10.60 -9.98
CA GLU A 78 -20.42 11.40 -11.20
C GLU A 78 -20.40 12.91 -10.92
N GLU A 79 -21.30 13.41 -10.07
CA GLU A 79 -21.41 14.83 -9.73
C GLU A 79 -20.15 15.33 -8.99
N VAL A 80 -19.70 14.59 -7.96
CA VAL A 80 -18.49 14.93 -7.20
C VAL A 80 -17.25 14.84 -8.09
N GLY A 81 -17.13 13.78 -8.89
CA GLY A 81 -16.03 13.61 -9.82
C GLY A 81 -15.96 14.72 -10.88
N ALA A 82 -17.09 15.12 -11.45
CA ALA A 82 -17.17 16.19 -12.43
C ALA A 82 -16.80 17.56 -11.83
N PHE A 83 -17.24 17.83 -10.60
CA PHE A 83 -16.87 19.05 -9.91
C PHE A 83 -15.37 19.10 -9.60
N LEU A 84 -14.80 18.05 -9.02
CA LEU A 84 -13.38 17.99 -8.69
C LEU A 84 -12.50 18.10 -9.95
N ARG A 85 -12.92 17.50 -11.07
CA ARG A 85 -12.29 17.68 -12.39
C ARG A 85 -12.06 19.14 -12.79
N GLY A 86 -13.05 20.00 -12.54
CA GLY A 86 -12.98 21.41 -12.94
C GLY A 86 -12.42 22.34 -11.88
N ALA A 87 -12.45 21.95 -10.61
CA ALA A 87 -12.14 22.84 -9.48
C ALA A 87 -10.74 22.60 -8.88
N VAL A 88 -10.18 21.40 -9.00
CA VAL A 88 -8.83 21.09 -8.52
C VAL A 88 -7.80 21.71 -9.47
N PRO A 89 -6.74 22.38 -8.95
CA PRO A 89 -5.70 22.96 -9.79
C PRO A 89 -4.85 21.87 -10.45
N ASP A 90 -4.35 22.12 -11.66
CA ASP A 90 -3.45 21.22 -12.41
C ASP A 90 -2.11 20.96 -11.71
N THR A 91 -1.74 21.82 -10.75
CA THR A 91 -0.52 21.68 -9.94
C THR A 91 -0.77 22.03 -8.48
N TYR A 92 -0.05 21.36 -7.59
CA TYR A 92 -0.04 21.65 -6.16
C TYR A 92 1.37 21.50 -5.60
N ALA A 93 1.85 22.52 -4.87
CA ALA A 93 3.22 22.59 -4.35
C ALA A 93 4.32 22.34 -5.40
N GLY A 94 4.06 22.70 -6.66
CA GLY A 94 4.99 22.49 -7.79
C GLY A 94 4.88 21.12 -8.47
N PHE A 95 4.03 20.22 -7.98
CA PHE A 95 3.83 18.88 -8.54
C PHE A 95 2.52 18.81 -9.33
N ALA A 96 2.48 17.96 -10.36
CA ALA A 96 1.30 17.77 -11.21
C ALA A 96 0.14 17.09 -10.47
N VAL A 97 -1.08 17.46 -10.84
CA VAL A 97 -2.34 16.93 -10.35
C VAL A 97 -3.23 16.66 -11.58
N PRO A 98 -3.49 15.39 -11.96
CA PRO A 98 -3.12 14.18 -11.23
C PRO A 98 -1.62 13.84 -11.33
N PRO A 99 -1.12 13.03 -10.38
CA PRO A 99 0.24 12.48 -10.43
C PRO A 99 0.60 11.80 -11.77
N PRO A 100 1.87 11.85 -12.19
CA PRO A 100 2.33 11.12 -13.37
C PRO A 100 2.30 9.59 -13.14
N GLY A 101 2.27 8.85 -14.25
CA GLY A 101 2.38 7.39 -14.24
C GLY A 101 1.07 6.64 -13.96
N LEU A 102 -0.05 7.36 -13.79
CA LEU A 102 -1.36 6.73 -13.64
C LEU A 102 -1.80 6.01 -14.93
N PRO A 103 -2.49 4.85 -14.80
CA PRO A 103 -3.24 4.24 -15.90
C PRO A 103 -4.18 5.27 -16.54
N ASP A 104 -4.42 5.16 -17.84
CA ASP A 104 -5.27 6.14 -18.55
C ASP A 104 -6.69 6.22 -17.98
N SER A 105 -7.23 5.12 -17.44
CA SER A 105 -8.52 5.09 -16.74
C SER A 105 -8.57 5.94 -15.46
N ASP A 106 -7.42 6.15 -14.82
CA ASP A 106 -7.32 6.83 -13.53
C ASP A 106 -6.99 8.32 -13.69
N ARG A 107 -6.75 8.78 -14.93
CA ARG A 107 -6.46 10.18 -15.26
C ARG A 107 -7.71 11.04 -15.38
N ASP A 108 -8.87 10.42 -15.57
CA ASP A 108 -10.15 11.12 -15.74
C ASP A 108 -10.67 11.75 -14.43
N VAL A 109 -9.96 11.61 -13.32
CA VAL A 109 -10.17 12.39 -12.10
C VAL A 109 -8.81 13.02 -11.73
N PRO A 110 -8.72 14.35 -11.56
CA PRO A 110 -7.43 15.02 -11.32
C PRO A 110 -6.85 14.70 -9.94
N VAL A 111 -7.68 14.19 -9.05
CA VAL A 111 -7.21 13.48 -7.87
C VAL A 111 -7.08 12.02 -8.29
N ARG A 112 -5.99 11.30 -7.94
CA ARG A 112 -6.05 9.83 -7.86
C ARG A 112 -6.98 9.47 -6.71
N ALA A 113 -8.25 9.72 -6.93
CA ALA A 113 -9.38 9.49 -6.08
C ALA A 113 -10.11 8.34 -6.71
N TYR A 114 -9.96 7.19 -6.07
CA TYR A 114 -11.09 6.30 -6.08
C TYR A 114 -12.29 7.10 -5.55
N LEU A 115 -13.34 7.21 -6.37
CA LEU A 115 -14.63 7.81 -6.03
C LEU A 115 -15.66 6.68 -6.07
N GLY A 116 -16.25 6.40 -4.93
CA GLY A 116 -17.24 5.33 -4.79
C GLY A 116 -17.20 4.69 -3.40
N PRO A 117 -17.96 3.61 -3.19
CA PRO A 117 -18.04 2.98 -1.88
C PRO A 117 -16.77 2.22 -1.53
N LEU A 118 -16.38 2.26 -0.25
CA LEU A 118 -15.27 1.47 0.29
C LEU A 118 -15.40 -0.01 -0.05
N ARG A 119 -16.64 -0.53 -0.09
CA ARG A 119 -16.95 -1.91 -0.43
C ARG A 119 -16.46 -2.33 -1.81
N ARG A 120 -16.67 -1.49 -2.83
CA ARG A 120 -16.22 -1.78 -4.20
C ARG A 120 -14.68 -1.76 -4.26
N TYR A 121 -14.03 -0.80 -3.60
CA TYR A 121 -12.57 -0.74 -3.53
C TYR A 121 -11.95 -1.98 -2.88
N VAL A 122 -12.50 -2.44 -1.74
CA VAL A 122 -11.98 -3.63 -1.06
C VAL A 122 -12.18 -4.89 -1.91
N ARG A 123 -13.31 -5.02 -2.60
CA ARG A 123 -13.55 -6.14 -3.53
C ARG A 123 -12.55 -6.16 -4.68
N GLU A 124 -12.23 -5.00 -5.26
CA GLU A 124 -11.24 -4.87 -6.31
C GLU A 124 -9.82 -5.17 -5.80
N ALA A 125 -9.46 -4.67 -4.61
CA ALA A 125 -8.11 -4.80 -4.06
C ALA A 125 -7.82 -6.19 -3.47
N LEU A 126 -8.81 -6.82 -2.82
CA LEU A 126 -8.64 -8.06 -2.07
C LEU A 126 -9.37 -9.25 -2.69
N GLY A 127 -10.33 -9.04 -3.59
CA GLY A 127 -11.19 -10.10 -4.12
C GLY A 127 -12.29 -10.55 -3.17
N HIS A 128 -12.49 -9.85 -2.05
CA HIS A 128 -13.40 -10.23 -0.96
C HIS A 128 -14.32 -9.07 -0.56
N ASP A 129 -15.52 -9.39 -0.08
CA ASP A 129 -16.43 -8.39 0.47
C ASP A 129 -15.97 -7.96 1.87
N PRO A 130 -15.85 -6.65 2.18
CA PRO A 130 -15.56 -6.18 3.52
C PRO A 130 -16.67 -6.35 4.54
N ASP A 131 -17.83 -6.93 4.24
CA ASP A 131 -18.81 -7.27 5.27
C ASP A 131 -18.84 -8.77 5.57
N ASP A 132 -18.26 -9.58 4.68
CA ASP A 132 -18.20 -11.02 4.86
C ASP A 132 -17.05 -11.41 5.82
N PRO A 133 -17.27 -12.39 6.72
CA PRO A 133 -16.19 -12.93 7.51
C PRO A 133 -15.22 -13.73 6.63
N LEU A 134 -13.92 -13.49 6.77
CA LEU A 134 -12.87 -14.25 6.10
C LEU A 134 -12.55 -15.51 6.90
N ASP A 135 -12.67 -16.68 6.27
CA ASP A 135 -12.20 -17.94 6.83
C ASP A 135 -10.69 -18.14 6.65
N ALA A 136 -10.14 -19.22 7.20
CA ALA A 136 -8.71 -19.47 7.14
C ALA A 136 -8.19 -19.64 5.70
N ALA A 137 -8.98 -20.23 4.79
CA ALA A 137 -8.59 -20.37 3.39
C ALA A 137 -8.61 -19.01 2.69
N ASP A 138 -9.63 -18.18 2.94
CA ASP A 138 -9.70 -16.83 2.39
C ASP A 138 -8.47 -16.01 2.75
N TRP A 139 -8.08 -15.98 4.03
CA TRP A 139 -6.87 -15.28 4.48
C TRP A 139 -5.60 -15.75 3.77
N LEU A 140 -5.49 -17.03 3.43
CA LEU A 140 -4.33 -17.59 2.73
C LEU A 140 -4.30 -17.25 1.24
N THR A 141 -5.42 -16.80 0.66
CA THR A 141 -5.47 -16.31 -0.73
C THR A 141 -5.02 -14.87 -0.89
N ILE A 142 -5.08 -14.07 0.18
CA ILE A 142 -4.79 -12.63 0.11
C ILE A 142 -3.27 -12.40 0.25
N PRO A 143 -2.62 -11.73 -0.71
CA PRO A 143 -1.21 -11.39 -0.59
C PRO A 143 -0.92 -10.49 0.62
N SER A 144 0.18 -10.76 1.33
CA SER A 144 0.66 -9.92 2.44
C SER A 144 0.82 -8.45 2.04
N GLN A 145 1.28 -8.18 0.81
CA GLN A 145 1.38 -6.82 0.28
C GLN A 145 0.01 -6.13 0.25
N SER A 146 -1.04 -6.79 -0.27
CA SER A 146 -2.38 -6.22 -0.36
C SER A 146 -2.96 -5.90 1.03
N LEU A 147 -2.77 -6.78 2.01
CA LEU A 147 -3.16 -6.53 3.41
C LEU A 147 -2.39 -5.34 4.01
N ARG A 148 -1.09 -5.24 3.72
CA ARG A 148 -0.27 -4.09 4.11
C ARG A 148 -0.78 -2.79 3.49
N GLU A 149 -1.13 -2.81 2.21
CA GLU A 149 -1.65 -1.64 1.47
C GLU A 149 -3.00 -1.15 2.04
N MET A 150 -3.87 -2.04 2.49
CA MET A 150 -5.15 -1.66 3.12
C MET A 150 -4.99 -1.08 4.53
N THR A 151 -3.96 -1.53 5.25
CA THR A 151 -3.73 -1.15 6.65
C THR A 151 -2.75 0.02 6.83
N ALA A 152 -1.93 0.30 5.82
CA ALA A 152 -0.95 1.38 5.80
C ALA A 152 -1.51 2.72 5.31
N GLY A 153 -0.66 3.75 5.28
CA GLY A 153 -1.04 5.11 4.96
C GLY A 153 -1.91 5.76 6.04
N GLU A 154 -2.56 6.87 5.70
CA GLU A 154 -3.18 7.76 6.69
C GLU A 154 -4.59 8.18 6.29
N VAL A 155 -5.51 8.07 7.25
CA VAL A 155 -6.88 8.56 7.14
C VAL A 155 -6.88 10.05 7.48
N PHE A 156 -7.30 10.88 6.53
CA PHE A 156 -7.38 12.33 6.70
C PHE A 156 -8.74 12.76 7.24
N HIS A 157 -9.78 12.00 6.90
CA HIS A 157 -11.16 12.20 7.34
C HIS A 157 -11.92 10.88 7.27
N ASP A 158 -12.74 10.57 8.27
CA ASP A 158 -13.60 9.38 8.26
C ASP A 158 -15.04 9.74 8.62
N GLY A 159 -15.73 10.43 7.70
CA GLY A 159 -17.14 10.83 7.89
C GLY A 159 -18.12 9.67 7.72
N LEU A 160 -17.72 8.58 7.05
CA LEU A 160 -18.53 7.35 6.94
C LEU A 160 -18.31 6.40 8.13
N GLY A 161 -17.19 6.51 8.84
CA GLY A 161 -16.85 5.65 9.99
C GLY A 161 -16.54 4.19 9.62
N THR A 162 -16.21 3.91 8.35
CA THR A 162 -16.02 2.56 7.81
C THR A 162 -14.55 2.16 7.67
N LEU A 163 -13.62 3.12 7.63
CA LEU A 163 -12.19 2.85 7.44
C LEU A 163 -11.54 2.23 8.67
N GLU A 164 -11.79 2.77 9.87
CA GLU A 164 -11.23 2.22 11.10
C GLU A 164 -11.72 0.77 11.38
N PRO A 165 -13.01 0.44 11.28
CA PRO A 165 -13.47 -0.95 11.38
C PRO A 165 -12.76 -1.91 10.41
N LEU A 166 -12.62 -1.51 9.13
CA LEU A 166 -11.92 -2.30 8.12
C LEU A 166 -10.46 -2.55 8.54
N ARG A 167 -9.73 -1.49 8.92
CA ARG A 167 -8.33 -1.58 9.36
C ARG A 167 -8.16 -2.45 10.60
N ARG A 168 -9.10 -2.40 11.55
CA ARG A 168 -9.08 -3.28 12.73
C ARG A 168 -9.26 -4.74 12.37
N ARG A 169 -10.18 -5.06 11.45
CA ARG A 169 -10.39 -6.44 11.00
C ARG A 169 -9.19 -6.98 10.20
N LEU A 170 -8.58 -6.13 9.38
CA LEU A 170 -7.41 -6.49 8.57
C LEU A 170 -6.07 -6.31 9.30
N ALA A 171 -6.08 -5.90 10.58
CA ALA A 171 -4.88 -5.49 11.31
C ALA A 171 -3.78 -6.56 11.31
N TYR A 172 -4.16 -7.83 11.48
CA TYR A 172 -3.24 -8.95 11.34
C TYR A 172 -3.96 -10.28 11.10
N PHE A 173 -3.21 -11.30 10.67
CA PHE A 173 -3.72 -12.67 10.50
C PHE A 173 -4.35 -13.21 11.78
N PRO A 174 -5.47 -13.97 11.67
CA PRO A 174 -5.96 -14.80 12.77
C PRO A 174 -4.89 -15.79 13.25
N ARG A 175 -4.96 -16.19 14.52
CA ARG A 175 -3.93 -17.00 15.17
C ARG A 175 -3.56 -18.26 14.39
N ASP A 176 -4.55 -19.01 13.90
CA ASP A 176 -4.29 -20.30 13.27
C ASP A 176 -3.70 -20.14 11.85
N VAL A 177 -4.13 -19.11 11.12
CA VAL A 177 -3.50 -18.70 9.84
C VAL A 177 -2.05 -18.29 10.07
N TRP A 178 -1.80 -17.47 11.10
CA TRP A 178 -0.44 -17.02 11.45
C TRP A 178 0.48 -18.19 11.81
N LEU A 179 0.01 -19.13 12.65
CA LEU A 179 0.79 -20.32 13.02
C LEU A 179 1.04 -21.24 11.83
N TYR A 180 0.05 -21.40 10.95
CA TYR A 180 0.22 -22.14 9.71
C TYR A 180 1.30 -21.50 8.82
N LEU A 181 1.24 -20.19 8.58
CA LEU A 181 2.24 -19.46 7.80
C LEU A 181 3.64 -19.57 8.40
N LEU A 182 3.77 -19.49 9.72
CA LEU A 182 5.04 -19.71 10.42
C LEU A 182 5.57 -21.13 10.20
N ALA A 183 4.73 -22.16 10.40
CA ALA A 183 5.12 -23.55 10.20
C ALA A 183 5.53 -23.82 8.75
N SER A 184 4.75 -23.32 7.78
CA SER A 184 5.07 -23.43 6.35
C SER A 184 6.39 -22.71 6.00
N GLY A 185 6.64 -21.54 6.57
CA GLY A 185 7.89 -20.81 6.37
C GLY A 185 9.11 -21.59 6.86
N TRP A 186 9.06 -22.14 8.08
CA TRP A 186 10.11 -22.99 8.62
C TRP A 186 10.32 -24.27 7.81
N GLN A 187 9.23 -24.92 7.39
CA GLN A 187 9.31 -26.12 6.56
C GLN A 187 9.99 -25.83 5.22
N ARG A 188 9.66 -24.71 4.55
CA ARG A 188 10.29 -24.31 3.29
C ARG A 188 11.79 -24.10 3.43
N LEU A 189 12.23 -23.46 4.52
CA LEU A 189 13.66 -23.30 4.78
C LEU A 189 14.36 -24.64 5.00
N GLY A 190 13.80 -25.53 5.83
CA GLY A 190 14.39 -26.84 6.08
C GLY A 190 14.51 -27.73 4.83
N GLN A 191 13.60 -27.58 3.87
CA GLN A 191 13.69 -28.30 2.59
C GLN A 191 14.83 -27.80 1.69
N GLU A 192 15.25 -26.54 1.80
CA GLU A 192 16.26 -25.94 0.93
C GLU A 192 17.62 -25.71 1.59
N GLU A 193 17.70 -25.61 2.92
CA GLU A 193 18.93 -25.17 3.62
C GLU A 193 20.16 -26.01 3.29
N HIS A 194 19.96 -27.32 3.11
CA HIS A 194 21.02 -28.26 2.81
C HIS A 194 21.44 -28.26 1.33
N LEU A 195 20.64 -27.65 0.45
CA LEU A 195 20.89 -27.63 -1.00
C LEU A 195 21.94 -26.59 -1.37
N MET A 196 21.91 -25.41 -0.73
CA MET A 196 22.89 -24.34 -0.98
C MET A 196 24.34 -24.81 -0.83
N PRO A 197 24.78 -25.39 0.32
CA PRO A 197 26.16 -25.83 0.45
C PRO A 197 26.51 -27.00 -0.48
N ARG A 198 25.54 -27.87 -0.82
CA ARG A 198 25.77 -28.99 -1.74
C ARG A 198 25.99 -28.55 -3.18
N ALA A 199 25.31 -27.50 -3.62
CA ALA A 199 25.58 -26.88 -4.92
C ALA A 199 27.00 -26.31 -4.97
N GLY A 200 27.42 -25.59 -3.92
CA GLY A 200 28.80 -25.09 -3.82
C GLY A 200 29.87 -26.20 -3.79
N GLN A 201 29.60 -27.33 -3.13
CA GLN A 201 30.54 -28.46 -3.08
C GLN A 201 30.89 -29.07 -4.44
N VAL A 202 30.02 -28.94 -5.43
CA VAL A 202 30.26 -29.41 -6.81
C VAL A 202 30.71 -28.29 -7.75
N GLY A 203 30.99 -27.09 -7.22
CA GLY A 203 31.42 -25.92 -7.97
C GLY A 203 30.29 -25.14 -8.66
N ASP A 204 29.02 -25.42 -8.33
CA ASP A 204 27.88 -24.66 -8.85
C ASP A 204 27.61 -23.42 -7.98
N GLU A 205 28.45 -22.39 -8.16
CA GLU A 205 28.34 -21.12 -7.44
C GLU A 205 27.05 -20.35 -7.78
N LEU A 206 26.56 -20.47 -9.01
CA LEU A 206 25.32 -19.83 -9.43
C LEU A 206 24.11 -20.48 -8.72
N GLY A 207 24.03 -21.81 -8.73
CA GLY A 207 22.99 -22.55 -8.02
C GLY A 207 23.03 -22.28 -6.51
N SER A 208 24.22 -22.31 -5.91
CA SER A 208 24.44 -21.97 -4.50
C SER A 208 23.91 -20.57 -4.17
N SER A 209 24.27 -19.56 -4.99
CA SER A 209 23.84 -18.17 -4.79
C SER A 209 22.32 -17.99 -4.92
N LEU A 210 21.69 -18.64 -5.90
CA LEU A 210 20.24 -18.59 -6.10
C LEU A 210 19.48 -19.20 -4.91
N ILE A 211 19.95 -20.33 -4.38
CA ILE A 211 19.35 -20.96 -3.20
C ILE A 211 19.59 -20.10 -1.96
N GLY A 212 20.80 -19.59 -1.77
CA GLY A 212 21.14 -18.68 -0.67
C GLY A 212 20.23 -17.45 -0.63
N ALA A 213 20.00 -16.79 -1.77
CA ALA A 213 19.10 -15.66 -1.88
C ALA A 213 17.64 -16.01 -1.49
N ARG A 214 17.15 -17.20 -1.89
CA ARG A 214 15.81 -17.67 -1.47
C ARG A 214 15.71 -17.97 0.03
N LEU A 215 16.76 -18.55 0.61
CA LEU A 215 16.81 -18.79 2.06
C LEU A 215 16.80 -17.48 2.84
N VAL A 216 17.60 -16.49 2.43
CA VAL A 216 17.61 -15.15 3.01
C VAL A 216 16.23 -14.50 2.89
N GLN A 217 15.61 -14.56 1.72
CA GLN A 217 14.26 -14.06 1.51
C GLN A 217 13.23 -14.76 2.43
N GLY A 218 13.32 -16.09 2.59
CA GLY A 218 12.46 -16.85 3.48
C GLY A 218 12.64 -16.46 4.95
N MET A 219 13.89 -16.27 5.39
CA MET A 219 14.21 -15.79 6.75
C MET A 219 13.64 -14.39 7.01
N MET A 220 13.77 -13.46 6.06
CA MET A 220 13.15 -12.13 6.19
C MET A 220 11.64 -12.22 6.36
N HIS A 221 10.95 -13.05 5.56
CA HIS A 221 9.50 -13.25 5.69
C HIS A 221 9.10 -13.87 7.04
N LEU A 222 9.88 -14.82 7.56
CA LEU A 222 9.66 -15.35 8.91
C LEU A 222 9.79 -14.26 9.98
N CYS A 223 10.75 -13.34 9.83
CA CYS A 223 10.90 -12.22 10.76
C CYS A 223 9.65 -11.33 10.77
N PHE A 224 9.08 -11.03 9.60
CA PHE A 224 7.81 -10.30 9.50
C PHE A 224 6.66 -11.05 10.20
N LEU A 225 6.56 -12.36 10.03
CA LEU A 225 5.57 -13.18 10.73
C LEU A 225 5.78 -13.17 12.25
N MET A 226 7.02 -13.29 12.72
CA MET A 226 7.36 -13.29 14.14
C MET A 226 7.04 -11.95 14.81
N GLU A 227 7.26 -10.83 14.11
CA GLU A 227 6.93 -9.48 14.58
C GLU A 227 5.51 -9.03 14.27
N ARG A 228 4.70 -9.92 13.70
CA ARG A 228 3.30 -9.66 13.34
C ARG A 228 3.10 -8.43 12.46
N ARG A 229 3.96 -8.29 11.45
CA ARG A 229 3.88 -7.24 10.43
C ARG A 229 3.71 -7.88 9.07
N TYR A 230 2.84 -7.33 8.22
CA TYR A 230 2.76 -7.76 6.83
C TYR A 230 4.06 -7.38 6.09
N ALA A 231 4.70 -8.36 5.46
CA ALA A 231 5.84 -8.13 4.58
C ALA A 231 5.38 -7.37 3.33
N PRO A 232 6.16 -6.40 2.83
CA PRO A 232 5.87 -5.74 1.58
C PRO A 232 6.34 -6.58 0.39
N TYR A 233 6.05 -6.14 -0.84
CA TYR A 233 6.60 -6.73 -2.05
C TYR A 233 8.13 -6.55 -2.16
N SER A 234 8.73 -7.28 -3.11
CA SER A 234 10.17 -7.50 -3.21
C SER A 234 11.04 -6.24 -3.20
N LYS A 235 10.60 -5.14 -3.84
CA LYS A 235 11.36 -3.87 -3.90
C LYS A 235 11.70 -3.34 -2.50
N TRP A 236 10.77 -3.48 -1.55
CA TRP A 236 10.88 -2.88 -0.22
C TRP A 236 11.17 -3.87 0.89
N LEU A 237 11.31 -5.17 0.57
CA LEU A 237 11.48 -6.21 1.58
C LEU A 237 12.69 -5.95 2.48
N GLY A 238 13.84 -5.62 1.89
CA GLY A 238 15.07 -5.34 2.65
C GLY A 238 14.98 -4.06 3.49
N THR A 239 14.40 -2.99 2.94
CA THR A 239 14.19 -1.71 3.66
C THR A 239 13.27 -1.93 4.85
N ALA A 240 12.11 -2.53 4.64
CA ALA A 240 11.13 -2.81 5.68
C ALA A 240 11.65 -3.82 6.71
N PHE A 241 12.45 -4.80 6.27
CA PHE A 241 13.11 -5.75 7.18
C PHE A 241 14.03 -4.99 8.15
N GLY A 242 14.76 -3.97 7.66
CA GLY A 242 15.64 -3.15 8.50
C GLY A 242 14.94 -2.41 9.66
N GLU A 243 13.61 -2.27 9.62
CA GLU A 243 12.80 -1.66 10.68
C GLU A 243 12.29 -2.65 11.72
N LEU A 244 12.49 -3.95 11.50
CA LEU A 244 12.11 -4.98 12.46
C LEU A 244 13.06 -4.95 13.66
N ALA A 245 12.55 -5.23 14.86
CA ALA A 245 13.35 -5.30 16.07
C ALA A 245 14.46 -6.36 15.97
N CYS A 246 14.20 -7.48 15.29
CA CYS A 246 15.17 -8.56 15.08
C CYS A 246 16.23 -8.24 14.02
N ALA A 247 16.05 -7.17 13.22
CA ALA A 247 16.91 -6.87 12.08
C ALA A 247 18.36 -6.63 12.47
N GLY A 248 18.60 -5.95 13.60
CA GLY A 248 19.95 -5.65 14.08
C GLY A 248 20.78 -6.90 14.36
N ALA A 249 20.14 -7.97 14.84
CA ALA A 249 20.81 -9.25 15.11
C ALA A 249 20.98 -10.11 13.85
N LEU A 250 20.01 -10.07 12.93
CA LEU A 250 19.96 -10.99 11.79
C LEU A 250 20.61 -10.43 10.52
N ARG A 251 20.57 -9.11 10.29
CA ARG A 251 21.14 -8.49 9.08
C ARG A 251 22.62 -8.82 8.84
N PRO A 252 23.50 -8.95 9.86
CA PRO A 252 24.89 -9.35 9.63
C PRO A 252 25.08 -10.83 9.22
N LEU A 253 24.04 -11.65 9.37
CA LEU A 253 24.06 -13.10 9.11
C LEU A 253 23.40 -13.48 7.76
N LEU A 254 22.70 -12.53 7.13
CA LEU A 254 21.98 -12.69 5.88
C LEU A 254 22.77 -12.05 4.73
#